data_AF-A0A929XZE0-F1
#
_entry.id   AF-A0A929XZE0-F1
#
_cell.length_a   1.000
_cell.length_b   1.000
_cell.length_c   1.000
_cell.angle_alpha   90.00
_cell.angle_beta   90.00
_cell.angle_gamma   90.00
#
_symmetry.space_group_name_H-M   'P 1'
#
loop_
_entity.id
_entity.type
_entity.pdbx_description
1 polymer ?
#
loop_
_entity_poly.entity_id
_entity_poly.type
_entity_poly.pdbx_seq_one_letter_code
_entity_poly.pdbx_strand_id
1 'polypeptide(L)'
;MKKYHRIQIVLVAVQLVFAFLLMIGEKTFLRPCGTRPDGTFMTCHWAGESVYVLSILLFFGAMLMLIIRKQEVYAALEGMVILICLLMKHIPGGFIPLCMKKDMRCWAVMRPGVGLLCALVILLAIVVEILVWRTKKEAGSGDENRGEKQ
;
A
#
# COMPACT_ATOMS: atom_id res chain seq x y z
N MET A 1 -17.74 -18.41 7.12
CA MET A 1 -16.94 -18.42 5.86
C MET A 1 -17.30 -17.28 4.88
N LYS A 2 -18.51 -17.21 4.27
CA LYS A 2 -18.84 -16.18 3.23
C LYS A 2 -18.77 -14.71 3.69
N LYS A 3 -19.04 -14.41 4.98
CA LYS A 3 -19.06 -13.03 5.51
C LYS A 3 -17.65 -12.39 5.52
N TYR A 4 -16.66 -13.07 6.10
CA TYR A 4 -15.28 -12.58 6.16
C TYR A 4 -14.67 -12.41 4.77
N HIS A 5 -14.95 -13.34 3.85
CA HIS A 5 -14.48 -13.25 2.46
C HIS A 5 -15.01 -12.00 1.73
N ARG A 6 -16.28 -11.62 1.95
CA ARG A 6 -16.84 -10.39 1.38
C ARG A 6 -16.17 -9.14 1.96
N ILE A 7 -15.95 -9.13 3.28
CA ILE A 7 -15.27 -8.01 3.95
C ILE A 7 -13.83 -7.86 3.43
N GLN A 8 -13.09 -8.97 3.30
CA GLN A 8 -11.74 -8.98 2.72
C GLN A 8 -11.72 -8.37 1.31
N ILE A 9 -12.61 -8.80 0.42
CA ILE A 9 -12.71 -8.24 -0.94
C ILE A 9 -12.96 -6.73 -0.90
N VAL A 10 -13.86 -6.26 -0.02
CA VAL A 10 -14.15 -4.83 0.12
C VAL A 10 -12.90 -4.07 0.58
N LEU A 11 -12.15 -4.59 1.55
CA LEU A 11 -10.92 -3.95 2.03
C LEU A 11 -9.84 -3.88 0.95
N VAL A 12 -9.64 -4.97 0.19
CA VAL A 12 -8.71 -5.00 -0.95
C VAL A 12 -9.14 -4.04 -2.05
N ALA A 13 -10.44 -3.93 -2.32
CA ALA A 13 -10.96 -2.95 -3.28
C ALA A 13 -10.69 -1.51 -2.82
N VAL A 14 -10.80 -1.23 -1.52
CA VAL A 14 -10.43 0.08 -0.96
C VAL A 14 -8.93 0.33 -1.07
N GLN A 15 -8.07 -0.66 -0.82
CA GLN A 15 -6.63 -0.55 -1.06
C GLN A 15 -6.32 -0.26 -2.52
N LEU A 16 -7.02 -0.89 -3.47
CA LEU A 16 -6.86 -0.63 -4.91
C LEU A 16 -7.15 0.84 -5.24
N VAL A 17 -8.20 1.42 -4.65
CA VAL A 17 -8.52 2.85 -4.81
C VAL A 17 -7.39 3.72 -4.25
N PHE A 18 -6.86 3.41 -3.08
CA PHE A 18 -5.73 4.15 -2.51
C PHE A 18 -4.44 4.02 -3.33
N ALA A 19 -4.14 2.82 -3.85
CA ALA A 19 -3.01 2.60 -4.75
C ALA A 19 -3.14 3.41 -6.05
N PHE A 20 -4.36 3.48 -6.60
CA PHE A 20 -4.66 4.30 -7.77
C PHE A 20 -4.53 5.81 -7.46
N LEU A 21 -5.01 6.25 -6.30
CA LEU A 21 -4.85 7.64 -5.85
C LEU A 21 -3.38 8.02 -5.64
N LEU A 22 -2.55 7.11 -5.13
CA LEU A 22 -1.11 7.31 -5.05
C LEU A 22 -0.49 7.44 -6.45
N MET A 23 -0.84 6.53 -7.36
CA MET A 23 -0.33 6.52 -8.73
C MET A 23 -0.65 7.82 -9.50
N ILE A 24 -1.91 8.28 -9.45
CA ILE A 24 -2.32 9.55 -10.08
C ILE A 24 -1.81 10.75 -9.29
N GLY A 25 -1.82 10.66 -7.95
CA GLY A 25 -1.42 11.72 -7.05
C GLY A 25 0.00 12.19 -7.31
N GLU A 26 0.94 11.28 -7.48
CA GLU A 26 2.35 11.61 -7.80
C GLU A 26 2.50 12.43 -9.09
N LYS A 27 1.64 12.22 -10.08
CA LYS A 27 1.67 12.98 -11.34
C LYS A 27 0.87 14.28 -11.28
N THR A 28 0.03 14.48 -10.25
CA THR A 28 -0.92 15.60 -10.13
C THR A 28 -0.69 16.45 -8.87
N PHE A 29 -1.30 16.09 -7.74
CA PHE A 29 -1.34 16.90 -6.52
C PHE A 29 -0.19 16.62 -5.54
N LEU A 30 0.37 15.40 -5.51
CA LEU A 30 1.57 15.04 -4.74
C LEU A 30 2.87 15.35 -5.49
N ARG A 31 2.77 15.92 -6.70
CA ARG A 31 3.91 16.13 -7.58
C ARG A 31 5.05 16.87 -6.86
N PRO A 32 6.30 16.38 -6.97
CA PRO A 32 7.46 17.06 -6.43
C PRO A 32 7.70 18.41 -7.11
N CYS A 33 8.72 19.10 -6.62
CA CYS A 33 9.16 20.38 -7.13
C CYS A 33 9.48 20.31 -8.65
N GLY A 34 9.14 21.36 -9.40
CA GLY A 34 9.20 21.39 -10.87
C GLY A 34 10.62 21.37 -11.45
N THR A 35 10.72 21.33 -12.78
CA THR A 35 12.00 21.49 -13.49
C THR A 35 12.63 22.84 -13.18
N ARG A 36 13.96 22.86 -13.11
CA ARG A 36 14.70 24.12 -12.99
C ARG A 36 14.53 24.96 -14.27
N PRO A 37 14.76 26.28 -14.21
CA PRO A 37 14.76 27.15 -15.40
C PRO A 37 15.71 26.63 -16.50
N ASP A 38 16.79 25.97 -16.09
CA ASP A 38 17.82 25.40 -16.97
C ASP A 38 17.41 24.05 -17.61
N GLY A 39 16.15 23.61 -17.41
CA GLY A 39 15.63 22.33 -17.91
C GLY A 39 16.06 21.09 -17.12
N THR A 40 16.95 21.24 -16.14
CA THR A 40 17.41 20.12 -15.30
C THR A 40 16.41 19.74 -14.20
N PHE A 41 16.42 18.47 -13.78
CA PHE A 41 15.56 17.96 -12.71
C PHE A 41 16.23 18.08 -11.33
N MET A 42 15.42 18.37 -10.31
CA MET A 42 15.85 18.30 -8.91
C MET A 42 15.88 16.85 -8.40
N THR A 43 16.62 16.56 -7.33
CA THR A 43 16.68 15.22 -6.72
C THR A 43 15.31 14.70 -6.28
N CYS A 44 14.41 15.60 -5.84
CA CYS A 44 13.05 15.24 -5.46
C CYS A 44 12.21 14.69 -6.62
N HIS A 45 12.60 14.94 -7.88
CA HIS A 45 11.95 14.34 -9.05
C HIS A 45 12.09 12.81 -9.01
N TRP A 46 13.31 12.32 -8.74
CA TRP A 46 13.58 10.89 -8.64
C TRP A 46 12.89 10.23 -7.44
N ALA A 47 12.68 11.00 -6.35
CA ALA A 47 11.87 10.54 -5.22
C ALA A 47 10.42 10.28 -5.65
N GLY A 48 9.79 11.24 -6.34
CA GLY A 48 8.43 11.09 -6.86
C GLY A 48 8.32 9.97 -7.90
N GLU A 49 9.31 9.84 -8.80
CA GLU A 49 9.30 8.77 -9.80
C GLU A 49 9.42 7.37 -9.14
N SER A 50 10.21 7.26 -8.06
CA SER A 50 10.32 6.02 -7.30
C SER A 50 9.00 5.64 -6.60
N VAL A 51 8.33 6.63 -5.99
CA VAL A 51 7.01 6.44 -5.37
C VAL A 51 5.97 6.06 -6.43
N TYR A 52 6.02 6.67 -7.62
CA TYR A 52 5.14 6.34 -8.74
C TYR A 52 5.30 4.88 -9.19
N VAL A 53 6.54 4.39 -9.38
CA VAL A 53 6.79 2.99 -9.75
C VAL A 53 6.28 2.02 -8.68
N LEU A 54 6.50 2.31 -7.39
CA LEU A 54 5.98 1.48 -6.31
C LEU A 54 4.45 1.52 -6.21
N SER A 55 3.83 2.65 -6.56
CA SER A 55 2.37 2.78 -6.62
C SER A 55 1.75 1.92 -7.73
N ILE A 56 2.43 1.82 -8.88
CA ILE A 56 2.04 0.89 -9.96
C ILE A 56 2.09 -0.55 -9.45
N LEU A 57 3.17 -0.92 -8.76
CA LEU A 57 3.32 -2.26 -8.19
C LEU A 57 2.21 -2.58 -7.19
N LEU A 58 1.87 -1.64 -6.29
CA LEU A 58 0.74 -1.77 -5.36
C LEU A 58 -0.59 -1.93 -6.09
N PHE A 59 -0.83 -1.13 -7.15
CA PHE A 59 -2.07 -1.18 -7.91
C PHE A 59 -2.29 -2.55 -8.56
N PHE A 60 -1.26 -3.08 -9.26
CA PHE A 60 -1.35 -4.41 -9.85
C PHE A 60 -1.39 -5.52 -8.80
N GLY A 61 -0.68 -5.36 -7.68
CA GLY A 61 -0.75 -6.30 -6.54
C GLY A 61 -2.17 -6.41 -5.98
N ALA A 62 -2.83 -5.27 -5.74
CA ALA A 62 -4.23 -5.23 -5.29
C ALA A 62 -5.19 -5.80 -6.34
N MET A 63 -4.97 -5.53 -7.63
CA MET A 63 -5.77 -6.12 -8.72
C MET A 63 -5.63 -7.65 -8.76
N LEU A 64 -4.41 -8.16 -8.56
CA LEU A 64 -4.15 -9.60 -8.50
C LEU A 64 -4.83 -10.25 -7.28
N MET A 65 -4.83 -9.57 -6.12
CA MET A 65 -5.55 -10.04 -4.93
C MET A 65 -7.05 -10.20 -5.20
N LEU A 66 -7.68 -9.31 -5.99
CA LEU A 66 -9.10 -9.46 -6.34
C LEU A 66 -9.41 -10.69 -7.21
N ILE A 67 -8.44 -11.14 -8.03
CA ILE A 67 -8.59 -12.30 -8.90
C ILE A 67 -8.33 -13.60 -8.13
N ILE A 68 -7.28 -13.63 -7.32
CA ILE A 68 -6.90 -14.79 -6.52
C ILE A 68 -7.93 -14.97 -5.38
N ARG A 69 -8.30 -16.22 -5.07
CA ARG A 69 -9.22 -16.54 -3.95
C ARG A 69 -8.60 -17.40 -2.85
N LYS A 70 -7.29 -17.65 -2.93
CA LYS A 70 -6.55 -18.49 -1.99
C LYS A 70 -6.06 -17.67 -0.79
N GLN A 71 -6.54 -18.00 0.41
CA GLN A 71 -6.25 -17.25 1.65
C GLN A 71 -4.76 -17.22 2.02
N GLU A 72 -3.99 -18.26 1.68
CA GLU A 72 -2.54 -18.29 1.90
C GLU A 72 -1.80 -17.24 1.09
N VAL A 73 -2.26 -16.99 -0.14
CA VAL A 73 -1.67 -16.00 -1.04
C VAL A 73 -2.00 -14.57 -0.57
N TYR A 74 -3.17 -14.36 0.05
CA TYR A 74 -3.54 -13.06 0.62
C TYR A 74 -2.58 -12.64 1.73
N ALA A 75 -2.28 -13.53 2.68
CA ALA A 75 -1.34 -13.19 3.77
C ALA A 75 0.03 -12.79 3.22
N ALA A 76 0.57 -13.54 2.25
CA ALA A 76 1.86 -13.22 1.66
C ALA A 76 1.84 -11.88 0.88
N LEU A 77 0.77 -11.62 0.10
CA LEU A 77 0.65 -10.38 -0.67
C LEU A 77 0.43 -9.16 0.22
N GLU A 78 -0.38 -9.27 1.28
CA GLU A 78 -0.57 -8.18 2.24
C GLU A 78 0.71 -7.85 3.02
N GLY A 79 1.50 -8.87 3.39
CA GLY A 79 2.83 -8.67 3.95
C GLY A 79 3.76 -7.88 3.01
N MET A 80 3.70 -8.16 1.70
CA MET A 80 4.43 -7.39 0.69
C MET A 80 3.91 -5.96 0.55
N VAL A 81 2.59 -5.75 0.59
CA VAL A 81 1.97 -4.40 0.58
C VAL A 81 2.47 -3.55 1.75
N ILE A 82 2.54 -4.13 2.95
CA ILE A 82 3.07 -3.45 4.14
C ILE A 82 4.53 -3.04 3.92
N LEU A 83 5.37 -3.96 3.44
CA LEU A 83 6.78 -3.68 3.18
C LEU A 83 6.96 -2.57 2.13
N ILE A 84 6.21 -2.62 1.03
CA ILE A 84 6.25 -1.60 -0.02
C ILE A 84 5.85 -0.23 0.55
N CYS A 85 4.77 -0.16 1.34
CA CYS A 85 4.32 1.09 1.93
C CYS A 85 5.33 1.68 2.93
N LEU A 86 6.04 0.83 3.69
CA LEU A 86 7.12 1.28 4.58
C LEU A 86 8.29 1.87 3.78
N LEU A 87 8.67 1.24 2.66
CA LEU A 87 9.69 1.78 1.77
C LEU A 87 9.25 3.10 1.13
N MET A 88 8.03 3.18 0.60
CA MET A 88 7.47 4.41 0.02
C MET A 88 7.46 5.57 1.01
N LYS A 89 7.13 5.31 2.28
CA LYS A 89 7.18 6.33 3.34
C LYS A 89 8.60 6.81 3.63
N HIS A 90 9.61 5.95 3.49
CA HIS A 90 11.00 6.29 3.78
C HIS A 90 11.77 6.89 2.60
N ILE A 91 11.28 6.71 1.36
CA ILE A 91 11.93 7.27 0.17
C ILE A 91 12.03 8.80 0.23
N PRO A 92 10.94 9.57 0.49
CA PRO A 92 11.01 11.02 0.58
C PRO A 92 11.79 11.49 1.82
N GLY A 93 13.06 11.84 1.63
CA GLY A 93 13.89 12.43 2.68
C GLY A 93 14.57 11.46 3.62
N GLY A 94 14.41 10.15 3.40
CA GLY A 94 15.28 9.11 3.97
C GLY A 94 16.29 8.66 2.91
N PHE A 95 15.86 7.81 1.98
CA PHE A 95 16.74 7.29 0.92
C PHE A 95 17.09 8.32 -0.16
N ILE A 96 16.13 9.14 -0.58
CA ILE A 96 16.34 10.16 -1.62
C ILE A 96 16.23 11.54 -0.98
N PRO A 97 17.29 12.37 -1.05
CA PRO A 97 17.27 13.69 -0.45
C PRO A 97 16.27 14.60 -1.16
N LEU A 98 15.38 15.20 -0.36
CA LEU A 98 14.47 16.25 -0.79
C LEU A 98 15.22 17.59 -0.90
N CYS A 99 14.54 18.60 -1.45
CA CYS A 99 15.06 19.95 -1.46
C CYS A 99 15.36 20.46 -0.05
N MET A 100 16.39 21.31 0.05
CA MET A 100 17.00 21.76 1.30
C MET A 100 16.08 22.62 2.18
N LYS A 101 15.11 23.33 1.60
CA LYS A 101 14.15 24.17 2.34
C LYS A 101 12.84 23.40 2.62
N LYS A 102 12.38 23.47 3.87
CA LYS A 102 11.14 22.80 4.34
C LYS A 102 9.85 23.42 3.80
N ASP A 103 9.90 24.67 3.33
CA ASP A 103 8.73 25.36 2.76
C ASP A 103 8.44 24.96 1.31
N MET A 104 9.29 24.13 0.71
CA MET A 104 9.07 23.65 -0.66
C MET A 104 7.98 22.59 -0.71
N ARG A 105 7.25 22.53 -1.82
CA ARG A 105 6.14 21.58 -2.07
C ARG A 105 6.51 20.13 -1.77
N CYS A 106 7.76 19.75 -2.03
CA CYS A 106 8.25 18.40 -1.80
C CYS A 106 8.25 18.01 -0.30
N TRP A 107 8.38 18.96 0.63
CA TRP A 107 8.21 18.76 2.08
C TRP A 107 6.78 19.01 2.56
N ALA A 108 6.12 20.03 2.03
CA ALA A 108 4.80 20.44 2.50
C ALA A 108 3.65 19.55 2.02
N VAL A 109 3.80 18.90 0.85
CA VAL A 109 2.71 18.15 0.19
C VAL A 109 3.08 16.70 -0.06
N MET A 110 4.14 16.44 -0.82
CA MET A 110 4.50 15.07 -1.24
C MET A 110 4.79 14.16 -0.03
N ARG A 111 5.72 14.56 0.84
CA ARG A 111 6.11 13.76 2.02
C ARG A 111 4.93 13.44 2.96
N PRO A 112 4.13 14.42 3.44
CA PRO A 112 3.00 14.11 4.31
C PRO A 112 1.86 13.38 3.56
N GLY A 113 1.63 13.70 2.29
CA GLY A 113 0.57 13.06 1.49
C GLY A 113 0.84 11.58 1.22
N VAL A 114 2.04 11.24 0.73
CA VAL A 114 2.48 9.85 0.55
C VAL A 114 2.50 9.13 1.90
N GLY A 115 3.04 9.76 2.94
CA GLY A 115 3.10 9.19 4.27
C GLY A 115 1.73 8.84 4.85
N LEU A 116 0.73 9.71 4.66
CA LEU A 116 -0.65 9.49 5.12
C LEU A 116 -1.33 8.37 4.33
N LEU A 117 -1.25 8.39 3.00
CA LEU A 117 -1.85 7.36 2.15
C LEU A 117 -1.24 5.97 2.41
N CYS A 118 0.08 5.88 2.52
CA CYS A 118 0.77 4.64 2.89
C CYS A 118 0.36 4.16 4.29
N ALA A 119 0.19 5.06 5.27
CA ALA A 119 -0.27 4.68 6.60
C ALA A 119 -1.69 4.08 6.57
N LEU A 120 -2.60 4.66 5.78
CA LEU A 120 -3.95 4.12 5.60
C LEU A 120 -3.93 2.74 4.95
N VAL A 121 -3.12 2.55 3.90
CA VAL A 121 -2.98 1.24 3.23
C VAL A 121 -2.40 0.19 4.19
N ILE A 122 -1.39 0.54 5.00
CA ILE A 122 -0.83 -0.36 6.02
C ILE A 122 -1.91 -0.77 7.03
N LEU A 123 -2.71 0.17 7.53
CA LEU A 123 -3.79 -0.15 8.46
C LEU A 123 -4.81 -1.12 7.84
N LEU A 124 -5.17 -0.92 6.57
CA LEU A 124 -6.05 -1.84 5.85
C LEU A 124 -5.42 -3.23 5.70
N ALA A 125 -4.13 -3.30 5.33
CA ALA A 125 -3.40 -4.54 5.16
C ALA A 125 -3.34 -5.37 6.46
N ILE A 126 -3.06 -4.71 7.59
CA ILE A 126 -3.08 -5.34 8.92
C ILE A 126 -4.47 -5.91 9.23
N VAL A 127 -5.54 -5.17 8.93
CA VAL A 127 -6.91 -5.65 9.14
C VAL A 127 -7.19 -6.88 8.28
N VAL A 128 -6.76 -6.90 7.01
CA VAL A 128 -6.91 -8.07 6.13
C VAL A 128 -6.15 -9.27 6.68
N GLU A 129 -4.90 -9.10 7.12
CA GLU A 129 -4.10 -10.15 7.77
C GLU A 129 -4.81 -10.74 8.99
N ILE A 130 -5.36 -9.89 9.87
CA ILE A 130 -6.13 -10.34 11.05
C ILE A 130 -7.35 -11.16 10.61
N LEU A 131 -8.05 -10.75 9.55
CA LEU A 131 -9.18 -11.50 9.00
C LEU A 131 -8.75 -12.85 8.42
N VAL A 132 -7.65 -12.90 7.68
CA VAL A 132 -7.08 -14.16 7.17
C VAL A 132 -6.77 -15.11 8.33
N TRP A 133 -6.12 -14.61 9.38
CA TRP A 133 -5.80 -15.40 10.56
C TRP A 133 -7.05 -15.93 11.27
N ARG A 134 -8.09 -15.09 11.42
CA ARG A 134 -9.38 -15.51 11.98
C ARG A 134 -10.03 -16.62 11.16
N THR A 135 -10.00 -16.53 9.82
CA THR A 135 -10.58 -17.58 8.96
C THR A 135 -9.84 -18.90 9.06
N LYS A 136 -8.50 -18.89 9.18
CA LYS A 136 -7.71 -20.11 9.41
C LYS A 136 -8.05 -20.77 10.75
N LYS A 137 -8.20 -19.98 11.82
CA LYS A 137 -8.56 -20.49 13.15
C LYS A 137 -9.94 -21.15 13.18
N GLU A 138 -10.94 -20.54 12.54
CA GLU A 138 -12.29 -21.12 12.44
C GLU A 138 -12.30 -22.42 11.62
N ALA A 139 -11.45 -22.52 10.58
CA ALA A 139 -11.33 -23.75 9.78
C ALA A 139 -10.68 -24.90 10.57
N GLY A 140 -9.66 -24.62 11.40
CA GLY A 140 -9.00 -25.64 12.24
C GLY A 140 -9.86 -26.11 13.42
N SER A 141 -10.59 -25.20 14.07
CA SER A 141 -11.45 -25.56 15.22
C SER A 141 -12.67 -26.42 14.83
N GLY A 142 -13.13 -26.33 13.57
CA GLY A 142 -14.21 -27.18 13.06
C GLY A 142 -13.79 -28.63 12.80
N ASP A 143 -12.50 -28.89 12.60
CA ASP A 143 -11.96 -30.22 12.35
C ASP A 143 -11.74 -30.98 13.67
N GLU A 144 -11.23 -30.29 14.70
CA GLU A 144 -11.04 -30.85 16.06
C GLU A 144 -12.37 -31.30 16.70
N ASN A 145 -13.44 -30.50 16.51
CA ASN A 145 -14.78 -30.85 17.00
C ASN A 145 -15.46 -32.03 16.25
N ARG A 146 -14.88 -32.45 15.11
CA ARG A 146 -15.35 -33.61 14.34
C ARG A 146 -14.59 -34.89 14.72
N GLY A 147 -13.33 -34.75 15.15
CA GLY A 147 -12.53 -35.85 15.71
C GLY A 147 -13.02 -36.33 17.08
N GLU A 148 -13.58 -35.46 17.91
CA GLU A 148 -14.16 -35.86 19.22
C GLU A 148 -15.54 -36.54 19.12
N LYS A 149 -16.16 -36.58 17.93
CA LYS A 149 -17.48 -37.21 17.71
C LYS A 149 -17.41 -38.58 17.03
N GLN A 150 -16.22 -39.16 16.88
CA GLN A 150 -16.02 -40.55 16.43
C GLN A 150 -15.50 -41.40 17.58
#